data_AF-H0EHI5-F1
#
_entry.id   AF-H0EHI5-F1
#
_cell.length_a   1.000
_cell.length_b   1.000
_cell.length_c   1.000
_cell.angle_alpha   90.00
_cell.angle_beta   90.00
_cell.angle_gamma   90.00
#
_symmetry.space_group_name_H-M   'P 1'
#
loop_
_entity.id
_entity.type
_entity.pdbx_description
1 polymer ?
#
loop_
_entity_poly.entity_id
_entity_poly.type
_entity_poly.pdbx_seq_one_letter_code
_entity_poly.pdbx_strand_id
1 'polypeptide(L)'
;MLGSNLLLASLALGLASAGLLQEVPAKASTGLLAKRAGEGPNCNGPNDRGCWRSPSPAEPTGFNIDTDSETVWPSNVAQGQTTTTYTLTVAEKTLAPDGDGKLMQVINGVYPGPVIEANWGDVLVIDVVNNLTNNGTSMHWHGVIQANSTTQDGVNGITECPIEPGATRRYTFIATQHGTSFKSEQGGPPRAKGALINGKMKSAPGPNGKGAYEDVKIEKGKTYRLRLINTSVDMMYKVSLDNHRYEKGMIPVTEKNVTNIFDFKGDATDKMNLVQGTRDKHGRRINSWTINDKEIDIQWENPTLEYLLNNDLPTIQNRPGSNIYTLKEANQGYLAIAIYTNNPGVWLMHCHIAWHVSQGLGVQFVERPDEILRDQHVGLEAMNSSCAAWDKWYAGTQFKQPDSGLRLF
;
A
#
# COMPACT_ATOMS: atom_id res chain seq x y z
N MET A 1 58.74 21.56 14.45
CA MET A 1 58.67 21.82 15.90
C MET A 1 57.25 21.51 16.31
N LEU A 2 56.94 20.28 16.75
CA LEU A 2 57.05 19.83 18.15
C LEU A 2 56.62 20.93 19.13
N GLY A 3 55.49 20.68 19.77
CA GLY A 3 54.88 21.52 20.80
C GLY A 3 53.67 20.81 21.38
N SER A 4 53.87 19.60 21.90
CA SER A 4 52.92 18.85 22.71
C SER A 4 52.52 19.66 23.95
N ASN A 5 51.23 19.64 24.31
CA ASN A 5 50.84 19.60 25.72
C ASN A 5 49.58 18.77 25.89
N LEU A 6 49.74 17.75 26.73
CA LEU A 6 48.78 16.77 27.19
C LEU A 6 48.11 17.32 28.46
N LEU A 7 46.80 17.20 28.60
CA LEU A 7 46.14 17.14 29.92
C LEU A 7 44.91 16.24 29.83
N LEU A 8 44.92 15.21 30.67
CA LEU A 8 43.91 14.16 30.83
C LEU A 8 42.88 14.54 31.91
N ALA A 9 41.64 14.07 31.69
CA ALA A 9 40.60 13.68 32.67
C ALA A 9 39.96 14.79 33.54
N SER A 10 38.69 14.79 33.95
CA SER A 10 37.60 13.80 33.97
C SER A 10 36.23 14.49 34.14
N LEU A 11 35.17 13.84 33.65
CA LEU A 11 33.73 13.89 34.03
C LEU A 11 33.25 14.93 35.08
N ALA A 12 32.21 15.71 34.74
CA ALA A 12 30.82 15.46 35.19
C ALA A 12 29.84 16.54 34.69
N LEU A 13 28.68 16.06 34.20
CA LEU A 13 27.32 16.63 34.12
C LEU A 13 27.12 18.14 33.93
N GLY A 14 26.28 18.47 32.95
CA GLY A 14 25.39 19.63 33.04
C GLY A 14 25.09 20.31 31.72
N LEU A 15 23.91 19.99 31.18
CA LEU A 15 23.03 20.83 30.34
C LEU A 15 23.64 22.08 29.67
N ALA A 16 23.73 22.01 28.35
CA ALA A 16 23.30 23.02 27.37
C ALA A 16 24.15 22.84 26.10
N SER A 17 23.72 21.94 25.20
CA SER A 17 24.16 22.07 23.81
C SER A 17 23.41 23.26 23.23
N ALA A 18 24.06 24.42 23.30
CA ALA A 18 23.87 25.49 22.36
C ALA A 18 23.82 24.90 20.95
N GLY A 19 22.80 25.30 20.18
CA GLY A 19 22.75 25.03 18.77
C GLY A 19 23.99 25.62 18.11
N LEU A 20 24.90 24.76 17.69
CA LEU A 20 25.76 25.02 16.56
C LEU A 20 25.55 23.87 15.59
N LEU A 21 25.07 24.28 14.41
CA LEU A 21 24.98 23.50 13.19
C LEU A 21 26.20 22.57 13.03
N GLN A 22 25.93 21.28 12.84
CA GLN A 22 26.79 20.45 12.01
C GLN A 22 26.05 20.23 10.71
N GLU A 23 26.57 20.86 9.66
CA GLU A 23 26.09 20.77 8.29
C GLU A 23 26.08 19.31 7.85
N VAL A 24 24.88 18.73 7.74
CA VAL A 24 24.63 17.85 6.61
C VAL A 24 24.60 18.79 5.41
N PRO A 25 25.44 18.59 4.37
CA PRO A 25 25.40 19.46 3.21
C PRO A 25 23.97 19.47 2.71
N ALA A 26 23.38 20.67 2.75
CA ALA A 26 22.10 20.94 2.16
C ALA A 26 22.24 20.76 0.64
N LYS A 27 22.13 19.51 0.17
CA LYS A 27 21.11 19.31 -0.83
C LYS A 27 19.80 19.43 -0.08
N ALA A 28 19.37 20.68 0.07
CA ALA A 28 17.96 20.97 -0.08
C ALA A 28 17.49 20.07 -1.22
N SER A 29 16.56 19.15 -0.95
CA SER A 29 15.69 18.74 -2.03
C SER A 29 14.89 20.00 -2.37
N THR A 30 15.52 20.85 -3.19
CA THR A 30 14.85 21.82 -4.02
C THR A 30 13.69 21.15 -4.79
N GLY A 31 13.66 19.81 -4.89
CA GLY A 31 12.62 18.98 -5.49
C GLY A 31 11.26 18.84 -4.81
N LEU A 32 10.93 19.48 -3.67
CA LEU A 32 9.51 19.53 -3.23
C LEU A 32 8.71 20.62 -3.95
N LEU A 33 9.38 21.54 -4.64
CA LEU A 33 8.79 22.56 -5.52
C LEU A 33 9.62 22.86 -6.78
N ALA A 34 10.75 22.20 -7.02
CA ALA A 34 11.46 22.34 -8.29
C ALA A 34 10.71 21.58 -9.37
N LYS A 35 10.24 22.34 -10.37
CA LYS A 35 9.93 21.86 -11.72
C LYS A 35 10.91 20.73 -12.07
N ARG A 36 10.47 19.48 -11.98
CA ARG A 36 11.27 18.35 -12.49
C ARG A 36 11.30 18.53 -14.02
N ALA A 37 12.49 18.41 -14.61
CA ALA A 37 12.74 18.75 -16.00
C ALA A 37 11.74 18.03 -16.93
N GLY A 38 10.85 18.81 -17.55
CA GLY A 38 9.73 18.32 -18.36
C GLY A 38 8.52 19.26 -18.33
N GLU A 39 8.39 20.06 -17.26
CA GLU A 39 7.34 21.09 -17.17
C GLU A 39 7.66 22.26 -18.10
N GLY A 40 7.04 22.26 -19.29
CA GLY A 40 6.96 23.45 -20.14
C GLY A 40 6.53 24.69 -19.32
N PRO A 41 6.89 25.90 -19.75
CA PRO A 41 6.85 27.08 -18.88
C PRO A 41 5.48 27.40 -18.22
N ASN A 42 4.34 26.86 -18.68
CA ASN A 42 3.00 27.32 -18.30
C ASN A 42 1.98 26.23 -17.85
N CYS A 43 2.40 25.05 -17.40
CA CYS A 43 1.47 23.94 -17.06
C CYS A 43 1.65 23.47 -15.60
N ASN A 44 0.58 22.98 -14.95
CA ASN A 44 0.51 22.57 -13.53
C ASN A 44 0.96 23.63 -12.50
N GLY A 45 0.63 24.90 -12.75
CA GLY A 45 0.93 26.00 -11.83
C GLY A 45 -0.12 26.14 -10.69
N PRO A 46 0.14 26.96 -9.66
CA PRO A 46 -0.87 27.25 -8.62
C PRO A 46 -2.20 27.79 -9.15
N ASN A 47 -2.17 28.45 -10.32
CA ASN A 47 -3.34 29.04 -10.97
C ASN A 47 -3.94 28.17 -12.09
N ASP A 48 -3.28 27.07 -12.46
CA ASP A 48 -3.76 26.11 -13.44
C ASP A 48 -3.24 24.71 -13.08
N ARG A 49 -4.06 24.00 -12.30
CA ARG A 49 -3.86 22.60 -11.93
C ARG A 49 -4.58 21.63 -12.88
N GLY A 50 -5.29 22.13 -13.89
CA GLY A 50 -5.97 21.31 -14.89
C GLY A 50 -5.00 20.80 -15.94
N CYS A 51 -3.97 21.58 -16.26
CA CYS A 51 -2.89 21.17 -17.16
C CYS A 51 -1.83 20.32 -16.44
N TRP A 52 -1.41 19.19 -17.00
CA TRP A 52 -0.27 18.38 -16.52
C TRP A 52 0.96 18.45 -17.45
N ARG A 53 0.79 18.18 -18.75
CA ARG A 53 1.80 18.38 -19.81
C ARG A 53 1.15 19.05 -21.01
N SER A 54 1.75 20.13 -21.49
CA SER A 54 1.24 20.81 -22.69
C SER A 54 1.43 19.95 -23.94
N PRO A 55 0.56 20.08 -24.95
CA PRO A 55 0.74 19.45 -26.25
C PRO A 55 2.12 19.65 -26.85
N SER A 56 2.64 18.64 -27.54
CA SER A 56 3.92 18.67 -28.25
C SER A 56 3.89 17.80 -29.50
N PRO A 57 4.85 17.90 -30.43
CA PRO A 57 4.83 17.08 -31.66
C PRO A 57 4.77 15.57 -31.42
N ALA A 58 5.34 15.06 -30.32
CA ALA A 58 5.28 13.64 -29.96
C ALA A 58 4.06 13.28 -29.06
N GLU A 59 3.41 14.28 -28.45
CA GLU A 59 2.17 14.11 -27.67
C GLU A 59 1.16 15.22 -28.08
N PRO A 60 0.49 15.10 -29.25
CA PRO A 60 -0.27 16.20 -29.85
C PRO A 60 -1.46 16.70 -29.03
N THR A 61 -1.97 15.88 -28.11
CA THR A 61 -3.09 16.21 -27.23
C THR A 61 -2.63 16.72 -25.87
N GLY A 62 -1.36 16.53 -25.50
CA GLY A 62 -0.87 16.74 -24.15
C GLY A 62 -1.57 15.84 -23.11
N PHE A 63 -1.39 16.19 -21.84
CA PHE A 63 -1.99 15.52 -20.68
C PHE A 63 -2.59 16.55 -19.72
N ASN A 64 -3.80 16.30 -19.25
CA ASN A 64 -4.56 17.20 -18.38
C ASN A 64 -5.57 16.41 -17.53
N ILE A 65 -6.36 17.11 -16.71
CA ILE A 65 -7.36 16.53 -15.82
C ILE A 65 -8.48 15.75 -16.53
N ASP A 66 -8.73 16.04 -17.81
CA ASP A 66 -9.77 15.37 -18.61
C ASP A 66 -9.23 14.12 -19.33
N THR A 67 -7.93 13.84 -19.22
CA THR A 67 -7.32 12.66 -19.84
C THR A 67 -7.71 11.40 -19.07
N ASP A 68 -8.23 10.38 -19.78
CA ASP A 68 -8.60 9.11 -19.16
C ASP A 68 -7.37 8.29 -18.75
N SER A 69 -6.94 8.46 -17.50
CA SER A 69 -5.75 7.84 -16.93
C SER A 69 -5.79 6.32 -16.84
N GLU A 70 -6.97 5.70 -17.02
CA GLU A 70 -7.09 4.23 -17.07
C GLU A 70 -6.62 3.66 -18.41
N THR A 71 -6.59 4.48 -19.46
CA THR A 71 -6.30 4.03 -20.83
C THR A 71 -5.03 4.62 -21.41
N VAL A 72 -4.66 5.84 -21.01
CA VAL A 72 -3.49 6.54 -21.54
C VAL A 72 -2.75 7.27 -20.41
N TRP A 73 -1.43 7.16 -20.41
CA TRP A 73 -0.54 7.85 -19.47
C TRP A 73 0.74 8.32 -20.18
N PRO A 74 1.47 9.30 -19.61
CA PRO A 74 2.74 9.74 -20.18
C PRO A 74 3.75 8.59 -20.18
N SER A 75 4.35 8.28 -21.33
CA SER A 75 5.18 7.05 -21.49
C SER A 75 6.48 7.25 -22.27
N ASN A 76 6.78 8.47 -22.73
CA ASN A 76 7.97 8.72 -23.54
C ASN A 76 9.15 9.25 -22.71
N VAL A 77 10.27 8.50 -22.73
CA VAL A 77 11.55 8.89 -22.10
C VAL A 77 12.08 10.20 -22.68
N ALA A 78 11.87 10.47 -23.98
CA ALA A 78 12.29 11.71 -24.64
C ALA A 78 11.52 12.95 -24.14
N GLN A 79 10.40 12.77 -23.42
CA GLN A 79 9.56 13.82 -22.85
C GLN A 79 9.53 13.74 -21.31
N GLY A 80 10.50 13.06 -20.69
CA GLY A 80 10.69 13.06 -19.24
C GLY A 80 9.89 11.98 -18.50
N GLN A 81 9.63 10.81 -19.09
CA GLN A 81 9.39 9.62 -18.26
C GLN A 81 10.68 9.31 -17.48
N THR A 82 10.57 9.27 -16.15
CA THR A 82 11.72 8.99 -15.29
C THR A 82 11.55 7.66 -14.56
N THR A 83 12.68 7.04 -14.23
CA THR A 83 12.71 5.94 -13.28
C THR A 83 12.97 6.50 -11.90
N THR A 84 12.03 6.31 -10.98
CA THR A 84 12.20 6.66 -9.58
C THR A 84 12.45 5.40 -8.77
N THR A 85 13.56 5.36 -8.04
CA THR A 85 14.00 4.19 -7.28
C THR A 85 13.90 4.39 -5.78
N TYR A 86 13.43 3.38 -5.07
CA TYR A 86 13.36 3.37 -3.61
C TYR A 86 13.92 2.06 -3.04
N THR A 87 14.45 2.14 -1.83
CA THR A 87 14.73 0.96 -0.99
C THR A 87 13.93 1.09 0.30
N LEU A 88 13.11 0.08 0.58
CA LEU A 88 12.22 0.00 1.73
C LEU A 88 12.63 -1.19 2.58
N THR A 89 13.34 -0.94 3.68
CA THR A 89 13.73 -1.96 4.64
C THR A 89 12.66 -2.10 5.71
N VAL A 90 11.98 -3.24 5.71
CA VAL A 90 11.02 -3.64 6.74
C VAL A 90 11.79 -4.22 7.93
N ALA A 91 11.64 -3.65 9.11
CA ALA A 91 12.35 -4.09 10.31
C ALA A 91 11.54 -3.91 11.59
N GLU A 92 11.88 -4.66 12.63
CA GLU A 92 11.32 -4.50 13.97
C GLU A 92 12.07 -3.40 14.72
N LYS A 93 11.34 -2.42 15.28
CA LYS A 93 11.93 -1.34 16.07
C LYS A 93 10.99 -0.88 17.16
N THR A 94 11.52 -0.63 18.36
CA THR A 94 10.76 0.02 19.43
C THR A 94 10.67 1.52 19.16
N LEU A 95 9.46 2.02 18.92
CA LEU A 95 9.16 3.45 18.76
C LEU A 95 8.06 3.88 19.75
N ALA A 96 7.95 5.19 19.99
CA ALA A 96 7.00 5.76 20.96
C ALA A 96 6.16 6.90 20.36
N PRO A 97 5.36 6.66 19.29
CA PRO A 97 4.57 7.71 18.63
C PRO A 97 3.48 8.34 19.51
N ASP A 98 3.00 7.60 20.52
CA ASP A 98 2.07 8.05 21.57
C ASP A 98 2.79 8.40 22.89
N GLY A 99 4.13 8.39 22.89
CA GLY A 99 4.98 8.61 24.05
C GLY A 99 5.23 7.38 24.93
N ASP A 100 4.66 6.21 24.60
CA ASP A 100 4.98 4.93 25.22
C ASP A 100 5.69 4.02 24.19
N GLY A 101 6.86 3.48 24.54
CA GLY A 101 7.62 2.60 23.66
C GLY A 101 6.90 1.28 23.37
N LYS A 102 6.72 0.96 22.08
CA LYS A 102 6.16 -0.31 21.61
C LYS A 102 7.01 -0.89 20.49
N LEU A 103 7.13 -2.21 20.45
CA LEU A 103 7.75 -2.90 19.32
C LEU A 103 6.84 -2.78 18.10
N MET A 104 7.35 -2.23 17.01
CA MET A 104 6.62 -1.99 15.77
C MET A 104 7.37 -2.61 14.60
N GLN A 105 6.65 -3.07 13.59
CA GLN A 105 7.21 -3.28 12.26
C GLN A 105 7.16 -1.94 11.52
N VAL A 106 8.30 -1.53 10.97
CA VAL A 106 8.49 -0.20 10.39
C VAL A 106 9.36 -0.25 9.16
N ILE A 107 9.05 0.62 8.21
CA ILE A 107 9.82 0.81 7.00
C ILE A 107 10.88 1.89 7.24
N ASN A 108 12.14 1.56 6.98
CA ASN A 108 13.31 2.44 7.16
C ASN A 108 13.43 3.00 8.59
N GLY A 109 12.96 2.23 9.59
CA GLY A 109 13.14 2.55 11.00
C GLY A 109 12.33 3.75 11.51
N VAL A 110 11.33 4.19 10.75
CA VAL A 110 10.47 5.34 11.05
C VAL A 110 9.00 5.01 10.88
N TYR A 111 8.13 5.74 11.59
CA TYR A 111 6.68 5.66 11.44
C TYR A 111 6.08 7.07 11.30
N PRO A 112 5.26 7.34 10.27
CA PRO A 112 4.97 6.46 9.14
C PRO A 112 6.22 6.20 8.28
N GLY A 113 6.23 5.10 7.52
CA GLY A 113 7.30 4.82 6.56
C GLY A 113 7.41 5.92 5.49
N PRO A 114 8.57 6.06 4.81
CA PRO A 114 8.85 7.16 3.89
C PRO A 114 7.78 7.31 2.81
N VAL A 115 7.57 8.56 2.36
CA VAL A 115 6.68 8.86 1.24
C VAL A 115 7.35 8.42 -0.06
N ILE A 116 6.59 7.70 -0.88
CA ILE A 116 6.96 7.36 -2.25
C ILE A 116 6.28 8.40 -3.13
N GLU A 117 7.08 9.12 -3.92
CA GLU A 117 6.61 10.23 -4.74
C GLU A 117 7.16 10.08 -6.15
N ALA A 118 6.25 9.97 -7.10
CA ALA A 118 6.54 9.85 -8.52
C ALA A 118 5.58 10.72 -9.32
N ASN A 119 6.00 11.10 -10.53
CA ASN A 119 5.13 11.77 -11.49
C ASN A 119 4.24 10.76 -12.20
N TRP A 120 3.11 11.24 -12.70
CA TRP A 120 2.26 10.45 -13.58
C TRP A 120 3.05 10.00 -14.81
N GLY A 121 3.10 8.68 -15.05
CA GLY A 121 3.85 8.06 -16.13
C GLY A 121 5.25 7.56 -15.76
N ASP A 122 5.78 7.89 -14.58
CA ASP A 122 7.10 7.42 -14.15
C ASP A 122 7.11 5.90 -13.93
N VAL A 123 8.29 5.30 -14.13
CA VAL A 123 8.56 3.92 -13.72
C VAL A 123 9.03 3.91 -12.28
N LEU A 124 8.32 3.20 -11.40
CA LEU A 124 8.74 2.95 -10.02
C LEU A 124 9.54 1.65 -9.96
N VAL A 125 10.73 1.71 -9.37
CA VAL A 125 11.56 0.53 -9.08
C VAL A 125 11.82 0.51 -7.58
N ILE A 126 11.25 -0.46 -6.86
CA ILE A 126 11.23 -0.44 -5.41
C ILE A 126 11.78 -1.75 -4.85
N ASP A 127 12.93 -1.67 -4.18
CA ASP A 127 13.54 -2.81 -3.50
C ASP A 127 13.00 -2.90 -2.08
N VAL A 128 12.19 -3.93 -1.80
CA VAL A 128 11.68 -4.22 -0.45
C VAL A 128 12.60 -5.25 0.19
N VAL A 129 13.25 -4.84 1.28
CA VAL A 129 14.19 -5.66 2.04
C VAL A 129 13.50 -6.15 3.30
N ASN A 130 13.35 -7.46 3.47
CA ASN A 130 12.81 -8.04 4.70
C ASN A 130 13.92 -8.23 5.73
N ASN A 131 13.96 -7.37 6.76
CA ASN A 131 14.87 -7.48 7.90
C ASN A 131 14.12 -7.87 9.19
N LEU A 132 12.96 -8.51 9.07
CA LEU A 132 12.23 -9.13 10.18
C LEU A 132 12.92 -10.44 10.57
N THR A 133 12.77 -10.83 11.84
CA THR A 133 13.40 -12.06 12.35
C THR A 133 12.62 -13.32 11.98
N ASN A 134 11.29 -13.26 12.11
CA ASN A 134 10.43 -14.45 12.20
C ASN A 134 9.28 -14.46 11.19
N ASN A 135 9.12 -13.41 10.39
CA ASN A 135 7.99 -13.24 9.49
C ASN A 135 8.49 -13.08 8.05
N GLY A 136 7.76 -13.70 7.11
CA GLY A 136 7.75 -13.22 5.73
C GLY A 136 7.07 -11.85 5.63
N THR A 137 7.32 -11.13 4.56
CA THR A 137 6.63 -9.86 4.26
C THR A 137 6.27 -9.77 2.78
N SER A 138 5.30 -8.92 2.45
CA SER A 138 4.97 -8.52 1.08
C SER A 138 4.51 -7.06 1.13
N MET A 139 4.64 -6.34 0.02
CA MET A 139 4.30 -4.92 -0.04
C MET A 139 3.22 -4.68 -1.08
N HIS A 140 1.99 -4.42 -0.62
CA HIS A 140 0.89 -4.08 -1.50
C HIS A 140 0.80 -2.56 -1.76
N TRP A 141 0.62 -2.20 -3.02
CA TRP A 141 0.52 -0.82 -3.50
C TRP A 141 -0.95 -0.44 -3.63
N HIS A 142 -1.60 -0.18 -2.50
CA HIS A 142 -3.03 0.06 -2.44
C HIS A 142 -3.45 1.11 -3.48
N GLY A 143 -4.52 0.85 -4.23
CA GLY A 143 -5.05 1.79 -5.23
C GLY A 143 -4.19 2.00 -6.49
N VAL A 144 -3.07 1.30 -6.66
CA VAL A 144 -2.35 1.22 -7.93
C VAL A 144 -2.99 0.12 -8.78
N ILE A 145 -3.49 0.44 -9.98
CA ILE A 145 -4.20 -0.52 -10.85
C ILE A 145 -3.37 -1.75 -11.24
N GLN A 146 -2.03 -1.65 -11.23
CA GLN A 146 -1.13 -2.71 -11.71
C GLN A 146 -1.44 -3.12 -13.15
N ALA A 147 -1.60 -2.14 -14.03
CA ALA A 147 -1.93 -2.34 -15.43
C ALA A 147 -0.87 -3.22 -16.12
N ASN A 148 -1.26 -4.45 -16.47
CA ASN A 148 -0.37 -5.48 -17.03
C ASN A 148 0.84 -5.85 -16.16
N SER A 149 0.71 -5.69 -14.84
CA SER A 149 1.79 -5.96 -13.87
C SER A 149 1.29 -6.72 -12.63
N THR A 150 0.45 -7.75 -12.80
CA THR A 150 -0.19 -8.48 -11.69
C THR A 150 0.81 -9.05 -10.66
N THR A 151 1.98 -9.52 -11.10
CA THR A 151 3.09 -9.99 -10.25
C THR A 151 3.72 -8.89 -9.37
N GLN A 152 3.35 -7.63 -9.58
CA GLN A 152 3.87 -6.47 -8.85
C GLN A 152 2.87 -5.96 -7.82
N ASP A 153 1.69 -6.58 -7.71
CA ASP A 153 0.63 -6.16 -6.81
C ASP A 153 0.96 -6.37 -5.32
N GLY A 154 1.77 -7.39 -5.02
CA GLY A 154 2.33 -7.58 -3.69
C GLY A 154 1.39 -8.23 -2.67
N VAL A 155 0.55 -9.16 -3.13
CA VAL A 155 -0.39 -9.91 -2.29
C VAL A 155 0.13 -11.34 -2.18
N ASN A 156 0.82 -11.63 -1.07
CA ASN A 156 1.32 -12.96 -0.77
C ASN A 156 0.22 -14.04 -0.88
N GLY A 157 0.57 -15.24 -1.35
CA GLY A 157 -0.36 -16.34 -1.61
C GLY A 157 -1.40 -16.08 -2.70
N ILE A 158 -1.34 -14.94 -3.41
CA ILE A 158 -2.17 -14.65 -4.59
C ILE A 158 -1.28 -14.28 -5.77
N THR A 159 -0.57 -13.16 -5.70
CA THR A 159 0.28 -12.64 -6.79
C THR A 159 1.76 -12.92 -6.61
N GLU A 160 2.19 -13.35 -5.41
CA GLU A 160 3.55 -13.79 -5.10
C GLU A 160 3.61 -14.61 -3.82
N CYS A 161 4.78 -15.19 -3.48
CA CYS A 161 5.05 -15.70 -2.14
C CYS A 161 5.61 -14.58 -1.24
N PRO A 162 5.53 -14.70 0.11
CA PRO A 162 6.20 -13.76 0.99
C PRO A 162 7.72 -13.72 0.77
N ILE A 163 8.30 -12.53 0.91
CA ILE A 163 9.75 -12.31 0.97
C ILE A 163 10.24 -12.87 2.31
N GLU A 164 11.15 -13.83 2.33
CA GLU A 164 11.69 -14.43 3.54
C GLU A 164 12.64 -13.50 4.31
N PRO A 165 12.82 -13.69 5.63
CA PRO A 165 13.83 -12.97 6.42
C PRO A 165 15.22 -12.92 5.76
N GLY A 166 15.76 -11.71 5.66
CA GLY A 166 17.06 -11.41 5.06
C GLY A 166 17.05 -11.20 3.55
N ALA A 167 15.93 -11.44 2.88
CA ALA A 167 15.83 -11.36 1.42
C ALA A 167 15.32 -10.01 0.92
N THR A 168 15.39 -9.84 -0.40
CA THR A 168 14.95 -8.61 -1.08
C THR A 168 14.15 -8.95 -2.33
N ARG A 169 13.01 -8.28 -2.50
CA ARG A 169 12.19 -8.33 -3.72
C ARG A 169 12.11 -6.96 -4.35
N ARG A 170 12.45 -6.88 -5.63
CA ARG A 170 12.30 -5.67 -6.45
C ARG A 170 10.93 -5.65 -7.11
N TYR A 171 10.11 -4.65 -6.80
CA TYR A 171 8.87 -4.36 -7.53
C TYR A 171 9.14 -3.35 -8.64
N THR A 172 8.50 -3.52 -9.80
CA THR A 172 8.67 -2.59 -10.93
C THR A 172 7.36 -2.41 -11.69
N PHE A 173 6.79 -1.21 -11.62
CA PHE A 173 5.53 -0.87 -12.28
C PHE A 173 5.49 0.61 -12.68
N ILE A 174 4.58 0.96 -13.57
CA ILE A 174 4.39 2.34 -14.03
C ILE A 174 3.33 3.02 -13.15
N ALA A 175 3.57 4.27 -12.76
CA ALA A 175 2.56 5.11 -12.13
C ALA A 175 1.52 5.56 -13.18
N THR A 176 0.62 4.67 -13.58
CA THR A 176 -0.41 4.93 -14.61
C THR A 176 -1.53 5.84 -14.11
N GLN A 177 -1.65 6.02 -12.80
CA GLN A 177 -2.59 6.91 -12.15
C GLN A 177 -1.87 8.03 -11.39
N HIS A 178 -2.59 9.10 -11.10
CA HIS A 178 -2.11 10.21 -10.27
C HIS A 178 -3.08 10.46 -9.11
N GLY A 179 -2.55 10.70 -7.91
CA GLY A 179 -3.43 10.84 -6.74
C GLY A 179 -2.72 10.76 -5.41
N THR A 180 -3.46 10.31 -4.40
CA THR A 180 -2.95 9.96 -3.08
C THR A 180 -3.30 8.51 -2.84
N SER A 181 -2.31 7.71 -2.48
CA SER A 181 -2.56 6.36 -1.98
C SER A 181 -1.56 6.00 -0.90
N PHE A 182 -1.61 4.75 -0.41
CA PHE A 182 -0.69 4.24 0.58
C PHE A 182 -0.16 2.86 0.18
N LYS A 183 0.94 2.49 0.83
CA LYS A 183 1.49 1.14 0.81
C LYS A 183 1.28 0.52 2.18
N SER A 184 0.92 -0.76 2.21
CA SER A 184 0.78 -1.53 3.45
C SER A 184 1.64 -2.77 3.36
N GLU A 185 2.39 -3.04 4.43
CA GLU A 185 3.02 -4.34 4.62
C GLU A 185 1.99 -5.35 5.17
N GLN A 186 2.42 -6.60 5.31
CA GLN A 186 1.65 -7.66 5.95
C GLN A 186 2.24 -8.01 7.32
N GLY A 187 2.29 -7.02 8.21
CA GLY A 187 2.53 -7.17 9.65
C GLY A 187 2.30 -5.86 10.42
N GLY A 188 1.08 -5.70 10.97
CA GLY A 188 0.62 -4.38 11.40
C GLY A 188 1.29 -3.86 12.67
N PRO A 189 1.31 -2.53 12.85
CA PRO A 189 1.79 -1.95 14.10
C PRO A 189 0.90 -2.42 15.28
N PRO A 190 1.47 -2.54 16.49
CA PRO A 190 0.72 -2.91 17.68
C PRO A 190 -0.48 -1.98 17.90
N ARG A 191 -1.54 -2.50 18.54
CA ARG A 191 -2.75 -1.72 18.85
C ARG A 191 -2.39 -0.38 19.50
N ALA A 192 -2.77 0.71 18.84
CA ALA A 192 -2.64 2.05 19.41
C ALA A 192 -3.63 2.22 20.57
N LYS A 193 -3.23 2.96 21.62
CA LYS A 193 -4.14 3.31 22.74
C LYS A 193 -5.07 4.49 22.39
N GLY A 194 -5.05 4.94 21.13
CA GLY A 194 -5.85 6.01 20.54
C GLY A 194 -5.49 6.21 19.07
N ALA A 195 -5.76 7.37 18.49
CA ALA A 195 -5.53 7.65 17.07
C ALA A 195 -4.22 8.43 16.84
N LEU A 196 -3.39 7.96 15.92
CA LEU A 196 -2.22 8.69 15.44
C LEU A 196 -2.62 9.60 14.26
N ILE A 197 -2.19 10.85 14.29
CA ILE A 197 -2.27 11.76 13.13
C ILE A 197 -0.84 11.97 12.65
N ASN A 198 -0.54 11.57 11.42
CA ASN A 198 0.81 11.64 10.83
C ASN A 198 1.92 11.05 11.73
N GLY A 199 1.62 9.94 12.40
CA GLY A 199 2.55 9.25 13.32
C GLY A 199 2.69 9.84 14.72
N LYS A 200 1.88 10.83 15.09
CA LYS A 200 1.91 11.44 16.43
C LYS A 200 0.59 11.32 17.15
N MET A 201 0.66 11.12 18.45
CA MET A 201 -0.47 11.24 19.36
C MET A 201 0.00 11.76 20.70
N LYS A 202 -0.88 12.52 21.35
CA LYS A 202 -0.75 12.84 22.76
C LYS A 202 -1.61 11.90 23.60
N SER A 203 -1.01 11.21 24.58
CA SER A 203 -1.70 10.18 25.36
C SER A 203 -2.80 10.72 26.29
N ALA A 204 -2.70 11.99 26.69
CA ALA A 204 -3.72 12.71 27.45
C ALA A 204 -3.62 14.23 27.21
N PRO A 205 -4.71 15.00 27.35
CA PRO A 205 -4.65 16.46 27.35
C PRO A 205 -3.77 17.01 28.48
N GLY A 206 -3.25 18.23 28.29
CA GLY A 206 -2.48 18.94 29.33
C GLY A 206 -1.01 18.49 29.46
N PRO A 207 -0.30 18.94 30.52
CA PRO A 207 1.16 18.75 30.65
C PRO A 207 1.56 17.31 30.99
N ASN A 208 0.62 16.50 31.49
CA ASN A 208 0.90 15.13 31.94
C ASN A 208 0.78 14.08 30.82
N GLY A 209 0.25 14.46 29.65
CA GLY A 209 0.20 13.58 28.48
C GLY A 209 1.57 13.42 27.84
N LYS A 210 1.94 12.18 27.53
CA LYS A 210 3.14 11.85 26.77
C LYS A 210 2.88 11.99 25.27
N GLY A 211 3.94 12.03 24.47
CA GLY A 211 3.85 12.23 23.03
C GLY A 211 3.51 13.68 22.66
N ALA A 212 3.05 13.89 21.42
CA ALA A 212 2.80 15.21 20.88
C ALA A 212 1.60 15.20 19.93
N TYR A 213 0.98 16.37 19.75
CA TYR A 213 0.05 16.56 18.65
C TYR A 213 0.81 16.76 17.34
N GLU A 214 0.13 16.50 16.23
CA GLU A 214 0.61 16.95 14.94
C GLU A 214 0.22 18.42 14.75
N ASP A 215 1.22 19.27 14.59
CA ASP A 215 1.05 20.72 14.42
C ASP A 215 1.38 21.10 12.98
N VAL A 216 0.34 21.41 12.20
CA VAL A 216 0.48 21.90 10.81
C VAL A 216 0.32 23.41 10.79
N LYS A 217 1.37 24.14 10.40
CA LYS A 217 1.31 25.59 10.24
C LYS A 217 0.70 25.95 8.88
N ILE A 218 -0.31 26.81 8.90
CA ILE A 218 -0.95 27.36 7.70
C ILE A 218 -0.74 28.87 7.65
N GLU A 219 -0.53 29.40 6.45
CA GLU A 219 -0.33 30.82 6.19
C GLU A 219 -1.65 31.46 5.76
N LYS A 220 -1.88 32.69 6.23
CA LYS A 220 -3.06 33.46 5.88
C LYS A 220 -3.11 33.71 4.36
N GLY A 221 -4.26 33.42 3.75
CA GLY A 221 -4.51 33.71 2.32
C GLY A 221 -3.91 32.68 1.36
N LYS A 222 -3.45 31.53 1.83
CA LYS A 222 -2.98 30.42 0.99
C LYS A 222 -4.00 29.29 0.96
N THR A 223 -4.04 28.58 -0.17
CA THR A 223 -4.83 27.35 -0.34
C THR A 223 -3.91 26.15 -0.17
N TYR A 224 -4.35 25.16 0.62
CA TYR A 224 -3.60 23.95 0.93
C TYR A 224 -4.35 22.72 0.42
N ARG A 225 -3.63 21.79 -0.22
CA ARG A 225 -4.15 20.46 -0.54
C ARG A 225 -3.81 19.51 0.61
N LEU A 226 -4.84 19.00 1.27
CA LEU A 226 -4.71 17.97 2.31
C LEU A 226 -4.86 16.58 1.68
N ARG A 227 -3.97 15.66 2.03
CA ARG A 227 -3.98 14.26 1.56
C ARG A 227 -4.31 13.37 2.73
N LEU A 228 -5.60 13.17 2.98
CA LEU A 228 -6.09 12.38 4.11
C LEU A 228 -6.16 10.91 3.73
N ILE A 229 -5.54 10.06 4.56
CA ILE A 229 -5.55 8.61 4.39
C ILE A 229 -5.91 7.99 5.72
N ASN A 230 -6.91 7.11 5.73
CA ASN A 230 -7.20 6.28 6.89
C ASN A 230 -6.46 4.95 6.74
N THR A 231 -5.32 4.82 7.41
CA THR A 231 -4.52 3.57 7.44
C THR A 231 -4.84 2.72 8.68
N SER A 232 -6.09 2.75 9.14
CA SER A 232 -6.49 2.04 10.35
C SER A 232 -6.75 0.57 10.10
N VAL A 233 -6.50 -0.23 11.13
CA VAL A 233 -6.83 -1.66 11.20
C VAL A 233 -8.34 -1.90 11.25
N ASP A 234 -9.12 -0.98 11.83
CA ASP A 234 -10.56 -1.15 12.10
C ASP A 234 -11.32 0.18 12.29
N MET A 235 -10.63 1.28 12.63
CA MET A 235 -11.29 2.53 12.98
C MET A 235 -11.78 3.29 11.73
N MET A 236 -13.02 3.78 11.77
CA MET A 236 -13.55 4.76 10.82
C MET A 236 -13.48 6.15 11.42
N TYR A 237 -12.95 7.12 10.66
CA TYR A 237 -12.81 8.50 11.12
C TYR A 237 -13.80 9.44 10.44
N LYS A 238 -14.42 10.31 11.25
CA LYS A 238 -14.95 11.58 10.78
C LYS A 238 -13.92 12.66 11.09
N VAL A 239 -13.50 13.38 10.05
CA VAL A 239 -12.48 14.43 10.15
C VAL A 239 -13.11 15.80 9.93
N SER A 240 -12.70 16.78 10.73
CA SER A 240 -13.08 18.18 10.59
C SER A 240 -11.92 19.07 10.96
N LEU A 241 -11.86 20.26 10.35
CA LEU A 241 -10.98 21.35 10.75
C LEU A 241 -11.87 22.48 11.25
N ASP A 242 -11.83 22.72 12.55
CA ASP A 242 -12.74 23.67 13.20
C ASP A 242 -12.62 25.06 12.59
N ASN A 243 -13.77 25.70 12.37
CA ASN A 243 -13.89 27.02 11.74
C ASN A 243 -13.33 27.12 10.30
N HIS A 244 -13.08 25.98 9.63
CA HIS A 244 -12.67 25.94 8.24
C HIS A 244 -13.70 25.18 7.39
N ARG A 245 -13.89 25.63 6.15
CA ARG A 245 -14.69 24.92 5.15
C ARG A 245 -13.76 24.15 4.23
N TYR A 246 -14.12 22.91 3.91
CA TYR A 246 -13.49 22.17 2.82
C TYR A 246 -14.09 22.63 1.49
N GLU A 247 -13.25 22.90 0.49
CA GLU A 247 -13.75 23.21 -0.85
C GLU A 247 -14.34 21.96 -1.52
N LYS A 248 -15.42 22.17 -2.28
CA LYS A 248 -16.06 21.13 -3.10
C LYS A 248 -15.05 20.67 -4.16
N GLY A 249 -14.70 19.38 -4.18
CA GLY A 249 -13.67 18.82 -5.07
C GLY A 249 -12.36 18.41 -4.37
N MET A 250 -12.20 18.69 -3.06
CA MET A 250 -11.09 18.15 -2.27
C MET A 250 -11.32 16.72 -1.75
N ILE A 251 -12.46 16.12 -2.09
CA ILE A 251 -12.69 14.67 -1.96
C ILE A 251 -12.43 14.11 -3.36
N PRO A 252 -11.49 13.16 -3.55
CA PRO A 252 -11.36 12.47 -4.82
C PRO A 252 -12.67 11.70 -5.05
N VAL A 253 -13.55 12.27 -5.85
CA VAL A 253 -14.69 11.56 -6.43
C VAL A 253 -14.52 11.72 -7.92
N THR A 254 -13.91 10.72 -8.55
CA THR A 254 -14.17 10.47 -9.97
C THR A 254 -15.58 9.90 -10.03
N GLU A 255 -16.60 10.76 -10.08
CA GLU A 255 -17.91 10.36 -10.62
C GLU A 255 -17.72 10.14 -12.13
N LYS A 256 -17.19 8.98 -12.51
CA LYS A 256 -17.27 8.52 -13.90
C LYS A 256 -18.73 8.11 -14.09
N ASN A 257 -19.47 8.85 -14.92
CA ASN A 257 -20.80 8.42 -15.36
C ASN A 257 -20.63 7.10 -16.11
N VAL A 258 -20.86 5.98 -15.43
CA VAL A 258 -20.88 4.65 -16.04
C VAL A 258 -22.16 4.55 -16.86
N THR A 259 -22.10 4.92 -18.14
CA THR A 259 -23.25 4.87 -19.06
C THR A 259 -23.65 3.45 -19.45
N ASN A 260 -22.82 2.45 -19.14
CA ASN A 260 -23.12 1.03 -19.34
C ASN A 260 -23.19 0.32 -17.98
N ILE A 261 -24.29 0.50 -17.26
CA ILE A 261 -24.65 -0.39 -16.16
C ILE A 261 -25.00 -1.73 -16.81
N PHE A 262 -24.12 -2.72 -16.66
CA PHE A 262 -24.51 -4.11 -16.85
C PHE A 262 -25.51 -4.44 -15.74
N ASP A 263 -26.79 -4.50 -16.12
CA ASP A 263 -27.86 -5.00 -15.26
C ASP A 263 -27.62 -6.49 -15.04
N PHE A 264 -27.00 -6.84 -13.91
CA PHE A 264 -26.98 -8.22 -13.45
C PHE A 264 -28.43 -8.62 -13.14
N LYS A 265 -29.10 -9.22 -14.11
CA LYS A 265 -30.31 -10.02 -13.86
C LYS A 265 -29.89 -11.31 -13.13
N GLY A 266 -29.57 -11.19 -11.85
CA GLY A 266 -29.08 -12.26 -11.00
C GLY A 266 -30.21 -13.05 -10.34
N ASP A 267 -30.22 -14.35 -10.57
CA ASP A 267 -30.84 -15.32 -9.66
C ASP A 267 -29.98 -15.37 -8.37
N ALA A 268 -30.58 -15.16 -7.21
CA ALA A 268 -29.90 -14.70 -5.98
C ALA A 268 -29.56 -15.85 -5.02
N THR A 269 -28.33 -16.38 -5.09
CA THR A 269 -27.87 -17.48 -4.21
C THR A 269 -26.68 -17.15 -3.30
N ASP A 270 -26.00 -16.00 -3.50
CA ASP A 270 -24.76 -15.67 -2.80
C ASP A 270 -24.98 -14.98 -1.43
N LYS A 271 -24.24 -15.38 -0.38
CA LYS A 271 -24.45 -14.96 1.02
C LYS A 271 -23.15 -14.69 1.76
N MET A 272 -23.09 -13.58 2.50
CA MET A 272 -22.01 -13.29 3.44
C MET A 272 -22.46 -13.59 4.89
N ASN A 273 -21.71 -14.40 5.63
CA ASN A 273 -22.08 -14.79 6.99
C ASN A 273 -20.89 -14.68 7.95
N LEU A 274 -21.17 -14.40 9.23
CA LEU A 274 -20.23 -14.63 10.32
C LEU A 274 -20.57 -15.97 10.99
N VAL A 275 -19.70 -16.95 10.84
CA VAL A 275 -19.85 -18.27 11.47
C VAL A 275 -19.05 -18.28 12.77
N GLN A 276 -19.74 -18.42 13.89
CA GLN A 276 -19.11 -18.40 15.22
C GLN A 276 -18.68 -19.79 15.67
N GLY A 277 -17.47 -19.88 16.23
CA GLY A 277 -16.98 -21.10 16.87
C GLY A 277 -16.57 -22.21 15.90
N THR A 278 -16.24 -21.88 14.65
CA THR A 278 -15.58 -22.80 13.72
C THR A 278 -14.20 -23.20 14.23
N ARG A 279 -13.59 -24.23 13.62
CA ARG A 279 -12.20 -24.60 13.90
C ARG A 279 -11.35 -24.30 12.68
N ASP A 280 -10.23 -23.63 12.90
CA ASP A 280 -9.24 -23.41 11.85
C ASP A 280 -8.43 -24.69 11.56
N LYS A 281 -7.51 -24.61 10.60
CA LYS A 281 -6.59 -25.71 10.25
C LYS A 281 -5.66 -26.19 11.38
N HIS A 282 -5.61 -25.46 12.50
CA HIS A 282 -4.87 -25.83 13.72
C HIS A 282 -5.78 -26.31 14.85
N GLY A 283 -7.08 -26.49 14.58
CA GLY A 283 -8.07 -26.94 15.56
C GLY A 283 -8.51 -25.88 16.58
N ARG A 284 -8.10 -24.61 16.44
CA ARG A 284 -8.47 -23.52 17.36
C ARG A 284 -9.88 -23.03 17.05
N ARG A 285 -10.65 -22.71 18.10
CA ARG A 285 -11.98 -22.10 17.93
C ARG A 285 -11.83 -20.65 17.49
N ILE A 286 -12.34 -20.32 16.32
CA ILE A 286 -12.31 -18.97 15.75
C ILE A 286 -13.72 -18.53 15.32
N ASN A 287 -13.85 -17.24 15.03
CA ASN A 287 -14.96 -16.75 14.23
C ASN A 287 -14.44 -16.65 12.79
N SER A 288 -15.24 -17.10 11.84
CA SER A 288 -14.91 -17.09 10.42
C SER A 288 -15.94 -16.29 9.65
N TRP A 289 -15.48 -15.44 8.75
CA TRP A 289 -16.32 -14.78 7.77
C TRP A 289 -16.34 -15.62 6.51
N THR A 290 -17.54 -15.95 6.06
CA THR A 290 -17.74 -16.71 4.84
C THR A 290 -18.46 -15.89 3.79
N ILE A 291 -18.09 -16.13 2.54
CA ILE A 291 -18.85 -15.74 1.35
C ILE A 291 -19.23 -17.06 0.69
N ASN A 292 -20.53 -17.33 0.58
CA ASN A 292 -21.12 -18.58 0.10
C ASN A 292 -20.65 -19.80 0.90
N ASP A 293 -20.65 -19.66 2.23
CA ASP A 293 -20.24 -20.71 3.16
C ASP A 293 -18.77 -21.17 3.01
N LYS A 294 -17.95 -20.39 2.27
CA LYS A 294 -16.51 -20.56 2.13
C LYS A 294 -15.76 -19.39 2.74
N GLU A 295 -14.69 -19.68 3.47
CA GLU A 295 -13.71 -18.68 3.92
C GLU A 295 -12.53 -18.65 2.93
N ILE A 296 -11.92 -17.47 2.72
CA ILE A 296 -10.63 -17.42 2.01
C ILE A 296 -9.51 -17.90 2.96
N ASP A 297 -8.71 -18.87 2.50
CA ASP A 297 -7.50 -19.36 3.18
C ASP A 297 -6.43 -19.63 2.10
N ILE A 298 -5.64 -18.60 1.82
CA ILE A 298 -4.54 -18.70 0.85
C ILE A 298 -3.40 -19.53 1.46
N GLN A 299 -2.56 -20.11 0.60
CA GLN A 299 -1.34 -20.78 1.04
C GLN A 299 -0.17 -19.93 0.55
N TRP A 300 0.68 -19.48 1.46
CA TRP A 300 1.81 -18.60 1.14
C TRP A 300 2.83 -19.26 0.21
N GLU A 301 2.97 -20.58 0.30
CA GLU A 301 3.87 -21.41 -0.53
C GLU A 301 3.30 -21.71 -1.92
N ASN A 302 2.00 -21.45 -2.14
CA ASN A 302 1.36 -21.78 -3.41
C ASN A 302 0.40 -20.65 -3.82
N PRO A 303 0.92 -19.52 -4.33
CA PRO A 303 0.11 -18.42 -4.78
C PRO A 303 -0.77 -18.79 -5.98
N THR A 304 -1.98 -18.22 -6.05
CA THR A 304 -2.93 -18.50 -7.15
C THR A 304 -2.31 -18.30 -8.52
N LEU A 305 -1.47 -17.27 -8.68
CA LEU A 305 -0.80 -16.97 -9.94
C LEU A 305 0.12 -18.11 -10.42
N GLU A 306 0.82 -18.79 -9.52
CA GLU A 306 1.69 -19.92 -9.87
C GLU A 306 0.89 -21.10 -10.46
N TYR A 307 -0.28 -21.40 -9.90
CA TYR A 307 -1.17 -22.44 -10.46
C TYR A 307 -1.66 -22.12 -11.87
N LEU A 308 -1.98 -20.85 -12.13
CA LEU A 308 -2.38 -20.41 -13.47
C LEU A 308 -1.24 -20.67 -14.46
N LEU A 309 -0.03 -20.22 -14.10
CA LEU A 309 1.16 -20.35 -14.93
C LEU A 309 1.55 -21.81 -15.22
N ASN A 310 1.25 -22.72 -14.29
CA ASN A 310 1.47 -24.16 -14.46
C ASN A 310 0.33 -24.88 -15.21
N ASN A 311 -0.65 -24.13 -15.74
CA ASN A 311 -1.85 -24.64 -16.43
C ASN A 311 -2.69 -25.59 -15.55
N ASP A 312 -2.74 -25.32 -14.25
CA ASP A 312 -3.43 -26.14 -13.25
C ASP A 312 -4.77 -25.52 -12.79
N LEU A 313 -5.48 -24.93 -13.76
CA LEU A 313 -6.79 -24.29 -13.56
C LEU A 313 -7.85 -25.20 -12.90
N PRO A 314 -7.95 -26.50 -13.24
CA PRO A 314 -8.90 -27.41 -12.58
C PRO A 314 -8.62 -27.61 -11.09
N THR A 315 -7.35 -27.48 -10.66
CA THR A 315 -6.98 -27.60 -9.24
C THR A 315 -7.39 -26.35 -8.45
N ILE A 316 -7.33 -25.16 -9.08
CA ILE A 316 -7.81 -23.91 -8.45
C ILE A 316 -9.31 -23.99 -8.14
N GLN A 317 -10.15 -24.47 -9.07
CA GLN A 317 -11.61 -24.54 -8.90
C GLN A 317 -12.06 -25.56 -7.83
N ASN A 318 -11.24 -26.60 -7.60
CA ASN A 318 -11.53 -27.65 -6.62
C ASN A 318 -10.87 -27.41 -5.25
N ARG A 319 -10.14 -26.30 -5.11
CA ARG A 319 -9.47 -25.95 -3.85
C ARG A 319 -10.47 -25.35 -2.85
N PRO A 320 -10.41 -25.74 -1.56
CA PRO A 320 -11.10 -24.99 -0.51
C PRO A 320 -10.65 -23.51 -0.54
N GLY A 321 -11.57 -22.57 -0.73
CA GLY A 321 -11.29 -21.12 -0.67
C GLY A 321 -11.04 -20.37 -2.00
N SER A 322 -11.21 -20.97 -3.18
CA SER A 322 -11.22 -20.22 -4.45
C SER A 322 -12.57 -19.50 -4.64
N ASN A 323 -12.58 -18.17 -4.60
CA ASN A 323 -13.80 -17.38 -4.51
C ASN A 323 -13.93 -16.35 -5.66
N ILE A 324 -14.76 -16.58 -6.70
CA ILE A 324 -15.07 -15.61 -7.79
C ILE A 324 -16.59 -15.37 -7.82
N TYR A 325 -17.15 -14.18 -7.47
CA TYR A 325 -18.61 -14.03 -7.28
C TYR A 325 -19.26 -12.64 -7.51
N THR A 326 -20.60 -12.62 -7.62
CA THR A 326 -21.50 -11.45 -7.88
C THR A 326 -22.62 -11.38 -6.82
N LEU A 327 -23.00 -10.18 -6.35
CA LEU A 327 -23.75 -9.99 -5.08
C LEU A 327 -25.25 -9.63 -5.21
N LYS A 328 -26.12 -10.29 -4.39
CA LYS A 328 -27.35 -9.77 -3.70
C LYS A 328 -28.15 -10.92 -3.04
N GLU A 329 -28.92 -10.84 -1.95
CA GLU A 329 -29.23 -9.87 -0.88
C GLU A 329 -29.23 -10.67 0.44
N ALA A 330 -28.76 -10.07 1.52
CA ALA A 330 -29.10 -10.50 2.87
C ALA A 330 -29.70 -9.30 3.62
N ASN A 331 -30.58 -9.56 4.57
CA ASN A 331 -31.28 -8.55 5.37
C ASN A 331 -30.29 -7.72 6.23
N GLN A 332 -29.60 -6.76 5.61
CA GLN A 332 -28.76 -5.68 6.11
C GLN A 332 -28.00 -5.03 4.90
N GLY A 333 -28.74 -4.47 3.94
CA GLY A 333 -28.17 -3.77 2.77
C GLY A 333 -27.45 -4.68 1.76
N TYR A 334 -26.98 -4.08 0.65
CA TYR A 334 -26.17 -4.73 -0.37
C TYR A 334 -25.22 -3.71 -1.02
N LEU A 335 -24.12 -4.18 -1.61
CA LEU A 335 -23.21 -3.39 -2.43
C LEU A 335 -23.16 -4.01 -3.83
N ALA A 336 -23.48 -3.23 -4.86
CA ALA A 336 -23.36 -3.64 -6.26
C ALA A 336 -22.14 -2.94 -6.88
N ILE A 337 -21.19 -3.72 -7.40
CA ILE A 337 -19.95 -3.23 -8.01
C ILE A 337 -19.91 -3.74 -9.45
N ALA A 338 -19.64 -2.85 -10.39
CA ALA A 338 -19.35 -3.20 -11.78
C ALA A 338 -17.88 -2.91 -12.06
N ILE A 339 -17.17 -3.87 -12.67
CA ILE A 339 -15.76 -3.76 -13.04
C ILE A 339 -15.66 -4.02 -14.54
N TYR A 340 -14.94 -3.16 -15.26
CA TYR A 340 -14.55 -3.43 -16.64
C TYR A 340 -13.38 -4.40 -16.63
N THR A 341 -13.53 -5.56 -17.29
CA THR A 341 -12.50 -6.61 -17.34
C THR A 341 -11.41 -6.29 -18.37
N ASN A 342 -10.65 -5.22 -18.13
CA ASN A 342 -9.60 -4.72 -19.01
C ASN A 342 -8.16 -4.95 -18.51
N ASN A 343 -7.97 -5.64 -17.38
CA ASN A 343 -6.67 -5.85 -16.74
C ASN A 343 -6.48 -7.32 -16.33
N PRO A 344 -5.93 -8.18 -17.22
CA PRO A 344 -5.69 -9.58 -16.88
C PRO A 344 -4.87 -9.71 -15.59
N GLY A 345 -5.25 -10.62 -14.69
CA GLY A 345 -4.56 -10.80 -13.41
C GLY A 345 -5.36 -11.55 -12.37
N VAL A 346 -4.79 -11.69 -11.18
CA VAL A 346 -5.48 -12.24 -10.01
C VAL A 346 -5.67 -11.14 -8.96
N TRP A 347 -6.91 -10.72 -8.75
CA TRP A 347 -7.23 -9.52 -7.99
C TRP A 347 -8.04 -9.83 -6.73
N LEU A 348 -7.52 -9.45 -5.56
CA LEU A 348 -8.20 -9.63 -4.29
C LEU A 348 -9.26 -8.53 -4.07
N MET A 349 -10.47 -8.93 -3.69
CA MET A 349 -11.48 -8.04 -3.11
C MET A 349 -11.79 -8.53 -1.70
N HIS A 350 -11.66 -7.65 -0.70
CA HIS A 350 -11.79 -8.05 0.70
C HIS A 350 -12.27 -6.91 1.59
N CYS A 351 -12.68 -7.23 2.81
CA CYS A 351 -12.91 -6.20 3.82
C CYS A 351 -11.56 -5.63 4.29
N HIS A 352 -11.43 -4.30 4.29
CA HIS A 352 -10.18 -3.64 4.73
C HIS A 352 -10.05 -3.51 6.26
N ILE A 353 -10.95 -4.14 7.03
CA ILE A 353 -10.75 -4.35 8.47
C ILE A 353 -9.86 -5.57 8.64
N ALA A 354 -8.67 -5.40 9.23
CA ALA A 354 -7.64 -6.44 9.26
C ALA A 354 -8.15 -7.75 9.89
N TRP A 355 -8.89 -7.64 10.99
CA TRP A 355 -9.44 -8.82 11.66
C TRP A 355 -10.45 -9.56 10.79
N HIS A 356 -11.23 -8.88 9.94
CA HIS A 356 -12.22 -9.52 9.07
C HIS A 356 -11.56 -10.30 7.94
N VAL A 357 -10.57 -9.71 7.25
CA VAL A 357 -9.87 -10.42 6.17
C VAL A 357 -9.00 -11.57 6.71
N SER A 358 -8.36 -11.40 7.87
CA SER A 358 -7.65 -12.50 8.55
C SER A 358 -8.59 -13.63 8.98
N GLN A 359 -9.87 -13.33 9.19
CA GLN A 359 -10.94 -14.29 9.49
C GLN A 359 -11.65 -14.82 8.24
N GLY A 360 -11.19 -14.50 7.03
CA GLY A 360 -11.71 -15.11 5.79
C GLY A 360 -12.60 -14.22 4.92
N LEU A 361 -12.82 -12.94 5.27
CA LEU A 361 -13.68 -12.05 4.48
C LEU A 361 -12.96 -11.50 3.24
N GLY A 362 -12.88 -12.34 2.20
CA GLY A 362 -12.29 -11.97 0.91
C GLY A 362 -12.65 -12.93 -0.21
N VAL A 363 -12.54 -12.43 -1.43
CA VAL A 363 -12.69 -13.16 -2.69
C VAL A 363 -11.54 -12.79 -3.62
N GLN A 364 -11.22 -13.64 -4.59
CA GLN A 364 -10.20 -13.37 -5.59
C GLN A 364 -10.78 -13.53 -7.00
N PHE A 365 -10.62 -12.53 -7.84
CA PHE A 365 -11.03 -12.56 -9.23
C PHE A 365 -9.85 -13.03 -10.10
N VAL A 366 -10.04 -14.14 -10.82
CA VAL A 366 -9.11 -14.53 -11.89
C VAL A 366 -9.64 -13.93 -13.18
N GLU A 367 -9.05 -12.81 -13.58
CA GLU A 367 -9.47 -12.04 -14.74
C GLU A 367 -8.65 -12.45 -15.97
N ARG A 368 -9.34 -12.93 -17.02
CA ARG A 368 -8.73 -13.23 -18.35
C ARG A 368 -7.46 -14.11 -18.25
N PRO A 369 -7.56 -15.31 -17.64
CA PRO A 369 -6.39 -16.15 -17.34
C PRO A 369 -5.53 -16.47 -18.57
N ASP A 370 -6.13 -16.71 -19.73
CA ASP A 370 -5.39 -17.01 -20.97
C ASP A 370 -4.42 -15.88 -21.38
N GLU A 371 -4.74 -14.64 -21.04
CA GLU A 371 -3.93 -13.47 -21.37
C GLU A 371 -2.82 -13.20 -20.35
N ILE A 372 -3.02 -13.63 -19.09
CA ILE A 372 -1.95 -13.66 -18.08
C ILE A 372 -0.81 -14.55 -18.58
N LEU A 373 -1.16 -15.75 -19.08
CA LEU A 373 -0.20 -16.74 -19.57
C LEU A 373 0.55 -16.30 -20.83
N ARG A 374 -0.08 -15.47 -21.66
CA ARG A 374 0.48 -15.03 -22.94
C ARG A 374 1.34 -13.77 -22.82
N ASP A 375 0.89 -12.80 -22.02
CA ASP A 375 1.34 -11.41 -22.17
C ASP A 375 2.00 -10.83 -20.90
N GLN A 376 1.87 -11.45 -19.73
CA GLN A 376 2.34 -10.88 -18.45
C GLN A 376 3.58 -11.57 -17.89
N HIS A 377 4.75 -11.16 -18.38
CA HIS A 377 6.04 -11.72 -17.96
C HIS A 377 6.83 -10.83 -16.98
N VAL A 378 6.38 -9.60 -16.72
CA VAL A 378 7.12 -8.65 -15.89
C VAL A 378 7.30 -9.24 -14.49
N GLY A 379 8.55 -9.40 -14.05
CA GLY A 379 8.88 -9.88 -12.71
C GLY A 379 8.49 -11.33 -12.38
N LEU A 380 8.14 -12.16 -13.37
CA LEU A 380 7.82 -13.56 -13.15
C LEU A 380 9.01 -14.36 -12.61
N GLU A 381 10.20 -14.16 -13.19
CA GLU A 381 11.44 -14.78 -12.70
C GLU A 381 11.75 -14.38 -11.25
N ALA A 382 11.56 -13.09 -10.93
CA ALA A 382 11.74 -12.58 -9.58
C ALA A 382 10.72 -13.18 -8.59
N MET A 383 9.47 -13.37 -9.02
CA MET A 383 8.45 -14.06 -8.23
C MET A 383 8.85 -15.52 -7.96
N ASN A 384 9.18 -16.28 -9.00
CA ASN A 384 9.58 -17.70 -8.88
C ASN A 384 10.80 -17.87 -7.97
N SER A 385 11.81 -17.00 -8.13
CA SER A 385 13.00 -17.02 -7.27
C SER A 385 12.65 -16.71 -5.80
N SER A 386 11.72 -15.79 -5.56
CA SER A 386 11.26 -15.46 -4.20
C SER A 386 10.47 -16.61 -3.59
N CYS A 387 9.60 -17.27 -4.37
CA CYS A 387 8.84 -18.44 -3.94
C CYS A 387 9.75 -19.62 -3.57
N ALA A 388 10.74 -19.95 -4.40
CA ALA A 388 11.68 -21.03 -4.10
C ALA A 388 12.48 -20.77 -2.79
N ALA A 389 12.81 -19.52 -2.52
CA ALA A 389 13.51 -19.14 -1.30
C ALA A 389 12.57 -19.16 -0.07
N TRP A 390 11.34 -18.70 -0.24
CA TRP A 390 10.27 -18.79 0.75
C TRP A 390 9.99 -20.23 1.16
N ASP A 391 9.80 -21.16 0.22
CA ASP A 391 9.49 -22.56 0.51
C ASP A 391 10.57 -23.21 1.38
N LYS A 392 11.83 -22.94 1.06
CA LYS A 392 12.97 -23.43 1.83
C LYS A 392 12.96 -22.89 3.26
N TRP A 393 12.68 -21.59 3.43
CA TRP A 393 12.61 -20.97 4.75
C TRP A 393 11.40 -21.46 5.54
N TYR A 394 10.23 -21.49 4.90
CA TYR A 394 8.96 -21.83 5.51
C TYR A 394 8.90 -23.30 5.92
N ALA A 395 9.55 -24.21 5.19
CA ALA A 395 9.66 -25.61 5.60
C ALA A 395 10.38 -25.77 6.97
N GLY A 396 11.41 -24.96 7.22
CA GLY A 396 12.23 -25.05 8.44
C GLY A 396 11.76 -24.19 9.62
N THR A 397 10.89 -23.22 9.38
CA THR A 397 10.43 -22.31 10.45
C THR A 397 9.38 -22.96 11.36
N GLN A 398 9.38 -22.57 12.63
CA GLN A 398 8.30 -22.88 13.58
C GLN A 398 7.08 -21.94 13.42
N PHE A 399 7.25 -20.82 12.71
CA PHE A 399 6.21 -19.81 12.52
C PHE A 399 5.35 -20.15 11.31
N LYS A 400 4.18 -20.76 11.57
CA LYS A 400 3.23 -21.16 10.52
C LYS A 400 2.06 -20.19 10.42
N GLN A 401 1.47 -20.11 9.23
CA GLN A 401 0.32 -19.29 8.91
C GLN A 401 -0.83 -19.55 9.88
N PRO A 402 -1.23 -18.58 10.72
CA PRO A 402 -2.24 -18.79 11.76
C PRO A 402 -3.62 -18.23 11.38
N ASP A 403 -3.83 -17.76 10.17
CA ASP A 403 -5.05 -17.07 9.74
C ASP A 403 -5.28 -17.36 8.25
N SER A 404 -6.16 -16.58 7.59
CA SER A 404 -6.40 -16.70 6.15
C SER A 404 -5.16 -16.54 5.28
N GLY A 405 -4.03 -16.08 5.85
CA GLY A 405 -2.79 -15.74 5.16
C GLY A 405 -2.78 -14.31 4.62
N LEU A 406 -3.93 -13.64 4.60
CA LEU A 406 -4.05 -12.24 4.24
C LEU A 406 -3.99 -11.37 5.50
N ARG A 407 -2.99 -10.50 5.55
CA ARG A 407 -2.83 -9.53 6.63
C ARG A 407 -2.82 -8.12 6.08
N LEU A 408 -3.47 -7.22 6.81
CA LEU A 408 -3.44 -5.80 6.51
C LEU A 408 -2.57 -5.11 7.53
N PHE A 409 -1.70 -4.25 6.99
CA PHE A 409 -0.64 -3.55 7.70
C PHE A 409 0.41 -4.51 8.17
#